data_AF-A0A932X9F1-F1
#
_entry.id   AF-A0A932X9F1-F1
#
_cell.length_a   1.000
_cell.length_b   1.000
_cell.length_c   1.000
_cell.angle_alpha   90.00
_cell.angle_beta   90.00
_cell.angle_gamma   90.00
#
_symmetry.space_group_name_H-M   'P 1'
#
loop_
_entity.id
_entity.type
_entity.pdbx_description
1 polymer ?
#
loop_
_entity_poly.entity_id
_entity_poly.type
_entity_poly.pdbx_seq_one_letter_code
_entity_poly.pdbx_strand_id
1 'polypeptide(L)'
;MANAVLEAMSALTELEAIGDIMENNLAHLAQVNAGGTIRITPESLVELNGLHKQVSRALTSALSAFITESAEVAEAVMGMKEEINRTEVRIRAWKARRLQETLTPEKIASYTMQVDTLENLKRIYYHAKRVAKLVVREDGAADWVQADDGMPAVAVAD
;
A
#
# COMPACT_ATOMS: atom_id res chain seq x y z
N MET A 1 -24.00 6.63 19.54
CA MET A 1 -22.79 6.64 20.40
C MET A 1 -22.03 5.32 20.35
N ALA A 2 -22.61 4.17 20.69
CA ALA A 2 -21.92 2.87 20.64
C ALA A 2 -21.32 2.54 19.24
N ASN A 3 -22.05 2.87 18.17
CA ASN A 3 -21.58 2.65 16.79
C ASN A 3 -20.36 3.49 16.41
N ALA A 4 -20.34 4.78 16.77
CA ALA A 4 -19.22 5.68 16.49
C ALA A 4 -17.93 5.27 17.23
N VAL A 5 -18.05 4.76 18.47
CA VAL A 5 -16.91 4.24 19.22
C VAL A 5 -16.33 2.99 18.56
N LEU A 6 -17.20 2.08 18.09
CA LEU A 6 -16.75 0.88 17.37
C LEU A 6 -16.06 1.23 16.04
N GLU A 7 -16.63 2.15 15.27
CA GLU A 7 -16.05 2.64 14.02
C GLU A 7 -14.68 3.30 14.25
N ALA A 8 -14.53 4.10 15.32
CA ALA A 8 -13.24 4.70 15.69
C ALA A 8 -12.20 3.64 16.10
N MET A 9 -12.60 2.62 16.85
CA MET A 9 -11.71 1.51 17.20
C MET A 9 -11.27 0.75 15.95
N SER A 10 -12.17 0.47 15.01
CA SER A 10 -11.81 -0.16 13.73
C SER A 10 -10.85 0.70 12.92
N ALA A 11 -11.06 2.02 12.84
CA ALA A 11 -10.14 2.92 12.15
C ALA A 11 -8.74 2.93 12.80
N LEU A 12 -8.67 2.87 14.14
CA LEU A 12 -7.40 2.76 14.86
C LEU A 12 -6.68 1.45 14.57
N THR A 13 -7.39 0.33 14.50
CA THR A 13 -6.81 -0.97 14.11
C THR A 13 -6.21 -0.93 12.70
N GLU A 14 -6.88 -0.30 11.74
CA GLU A 14 -6.30 -0.15 10.39
C GLU A 14 -5.06 0.76 10.39
N LEU A 15 -5.02 1.80 11.23
CA LEU A 15 -3.85 2.66 11.38
C LEU A 15 -2.67 1.95 12.05
N GLU A 16 -2.93 1.12 13.05
CA GLU A 16 -1.92 0.26 13.69
C GLU A 16 -1.28 -0.67 12.65
N ALA A 17 -2.09 -1.34 11.83
CA ALA A 17 -1.60 -2.19 10.76
C ALA A 17 -0.74 -1.42 9.73
N ILE A 18 -1.08 -0.16 9.42
CA ILE A 18 -0.24 0.72 8.59
C ILE A 18 1.10 1.01 9.29
N GLY A 19 1.06 1.32 10.59
CA GLY A 19 2.24 1.54 11.42
C GLY A 19 3.17 0.33 11.40
N ASP A 20 2.63 -0.87 11.59
CA ASP A 20 3.38 -2.13 11.53
C ASP A 20 4.05 -2.35 10.17
N ILE A 21 3.36 -2.04 9.07
CA ILE A 21 3.95 -2.13 7.72
C ILE A 21 5.11 -1.12 7.58
N MET A 22 4.95 0.09 8.11
CA MET A 22 5.99 1.10 8.06
C MET A 22 7.22 0.72 8.88
N GLU A 23 7.02 0.27 10.12
CA GLU A 23 8.08 -0.08 11.05
C GLU A 23 8.78 -1.39 10.67
N ASN A 24 8.02 -2.46 10.45
CA ASN A 24 8.60 -3.79 10.29
C ASN A 24 9.09 -4.05 8.87
N ASN A 25 8.52 -3.38 7.85
CA ASN A 25 8.85 -3.67 6.45
C ASN A 25 9.55 -2.48 5.79
N LEU A 26 8.88 -1.33 5.66
CA LEU A 26 9.42 -0.22 4.87
C LEU A 26 10.68 0.40 5.50
N ALA A 27 10.73 0.54 6.84
CA ALA A 27 11.92 1.04 7.52
C ALA A 27 13.12 0.08 7.35
N HIS A 28 12.87 -1.23 7.38
CA HIS A 28 13.91 -2.23 7.10
C HIS A 28 14.45 -2.10 5.67
N LEU A 29 13.58 -2.04 4.67
CA LEU A 29 13.98 -1.84 3.26
C LEU A 29 14.74 -0.52 3.07
N ALA A 30 14.32 0.56 3.74
CA ALA A 30 15.00 1.85 3.71
C ALA A 30 16.40 1.76 4.31
N GLN A 31 16.58 1.01 5.41
CA GLN A 31 17.87 0.80 6.05
C GLN A 31 18.82 -0.02 5.17
N VAL A 32 18.32 -1.08 4.52
CA VAL A 32 19.09 -1.87 3.54
C VAL A 32 19.55 -1.00 2.38
N ASN A 33 18.66 -0.17 1.83
CA ASN A 33 18.99 0.76 0.76
C ASN A 33 20.04 1.81 1.19
N ALA A 34 19.91 2.36 2.41
CA ALA A 34 20.84 3.35 2.95
C ALA A 34 22.23 2.74 3.24
N GLY A 35 22.29 1.48 3.66
CA GLY A 35 23.54 0.73 3.86
C GLY A 35 24.33 0.50 2.56
N GLY A 36 23.66 0.60 1.41
CA GLY A 36 24.32 0.68 0.10
C GLY A 36 24.72 -0.65 -0.52
N THR A 37 24.50 -1.78 0.16
CA THR A 37 24.72 -3.14 -0.36
C THR A 37 23.75 -3.47 -1.51
N ILE A 38 22.50 -3.01 -1.40
CA ILE A 38 21.50 -3.08 -2.46
C ILE A 38 20.96 -1.65 -2.62
N ARG A 39 20.99 -1.10 -3.83
CA ARG A 39 20.57 0.28 -4.08
C ARG A 39 19.41 0.37 -5.06
N ILE A 40 18.39 1.14 -4.71
CA ILE A 40 17.37 1.62 -5.64
C ILE A 40 17.98 2.78 -6.42
N THR A 41 17.91 2.72 -7.75
CA THR A 41 18.45 3.79 -8.59
C THR A 41 17.57 5.06 -8.53
N PRO A 42 18.12 6.25 -8.83
CA PRO A 42 17.32 7.47 -8.87
C PRO A 42 16.10 7.39 -9.78
N GLU A 43 16.23 6.78 -10.96
CA GLU A 43 15.11 6.60 -11.90
C GLU A 43 14.02 5.70 -11.32
N SER A 44 14.44 4.67 -10.57
CA SER A 44 13.53 3.74 -9.90
C SER A 44 12.77 4.41 -8.76
N LEU A 45 13.43 5.32 -8.03
CA LEU A 45 12.82 6.10 -6.96
C LEU A 45 11.73 7.05 -7.47
N VAL A 46 11.85 7.60 -8.68
CA VAL A 46 10.82 8.49 -9.26
C VAL A 46 9.47 7.76 -9.35
N GLU A 47 9.46 6.53 -9.86
CA GLU A 47 8.26 5.72 -10.00
C GLU A 47 7.69 5.30 -8.64
N LEU A 48 8.54 4.83 -7.72
CA LEU A 48 8.13 4.49 -6.35
C LEU A 48 7.54 5.69 -5.61
N ASN A 49 8.14 6.86 -5.77
CA ASN A 49 7.63 8.11 -5.19
C ASN A 49 6.26 8.50 -5.79
N GLY A 50 6.03 8.18 -7.06
CA GLY A 50 4.73 8.36 -7.70
C GLY A 50 3.64 7.56 -7.00
N LEU A 51 3.88 6.25 -6.80
CA LEU A 51 2.93 5.39 -6.09
C LEU A 51 2.80 5.80 -4.61
N HIS A 52 3.91 6.07 -3.93
CA HIS A 52 3.90 6.53 -2.54
C HIS A 52 3.01 7.77 -2.38
N LYS A 53 3.13 8.78 -3.24
CA LYS A 53 2.26 9.97 -3.21
C LYS A 53 0.78 9.63 -3.41
N GLN A 54 0.45 8.67 -4.28
CA GLN A 54 -0.94 8.22 -4.45
C GLN A 54 -1.47 7.59 -3.17
N VAL A 55 -0.69 6.69 -2.55
CA VAL A 55 -1.06 6.00 -1.31
C VAL A 55 -1.15 6.96 -0.13
N SER A 56 -0.22 7.90 0.03
CA SER A 56 -0.29 8.94 1.07
C SER A 56 -1.55 9.79 0.93
N ARG A 57 -1.90 10.20 -0.30
CA ARG A 57 -3.15 10.94 -0.54
C ARG A 57 -4.38 10.11 -0.18
N ALA A 58 -4.40 8.82 -0.51
CA ALA A 58 -5.50 7.93 -0.15
C ALA A 58 -5.65 7.83 1.37
N LEU A 59 -4.56 7.66 2.11
CA LEU A 59 -4.57 7.61 3.57
C LEU A 59 -5.07 8.91 4.19
N THR A 60 -4.51 10.06 3.79
CA THR A 60 -4.97 11.37 4.32
C THR A 60 -6.44 11.62 3.99
N SER A 61 -6.89 11.25 2.78
CA SER A 61 -8.28 11.42 2.37
C SER A 61 -9.23 10.47 3.11
N ALA A 62 -8.80 9.23 3.39
CA ALA A 62 -9.59 8.27 4.16
C ALA A 62 -9.81 8.77 5.60
N LEU A 63 -8.77 9.29 6.24
CA LEU A 63 -8.86 9.88 7.58
C LEU A 63 -9.74 11.13 7.57
N SER A 64 -9.60 11.99 6.56
CA SER A 64 -10.46 13.16 6.40
C SER A 64 -11.93 12.74 6.24
N ALA A 65 -12.21 11.75 5.39
CA ALA A 65 -13.55 11.23 5.18
C ALA A 65 -14.14 10.68 6.49
N PHE A 66 -13.33 9.94 7.25
CA PHE A 66 -13.73 9.38 8.54
C PHE A 66 -14.07 10.47 9.57
N ILE A 67 -13.19 11.47 9.73
CA ILE A 67 -13.37 12.56 10.70
C ILE A 67 -14.57 13.45 10.35
N THR A 68 -14.82 13.65 9.05
CA THR A 68 -15.89 14.55 8.56
C THR A 68 -17.17 13.83 8.18
N GLU A 69 -17.22 12.49 8.36
CA GLU A 69 -18.31 11.61 7.94
C GLU A 69 -18.70 11.81 6.45
N SER A 70 -17.71 12.12 5.60
CA SER A 70 -17.94 12.43 4.19
C SER A 70 -17.93 11.16 3.32
N ALA A 71 -19.12 10.69 2.95
CA ALA A 71 -19.29 9.56 2.03
C ALA A 71 -18.65 9.82 0.65
N GLU A 72 -18.77 11.03 0.12
CA GLU A 72 -18.18 11.42 -1.18
C GLU A 72 -16.65 11.23 -1.18
N VAL A 73 -15.97 11.70 -0.13
CA VAL A 73 -14.51 11.55 -0.03
C VAL A 73 -14.13 10.08 0.19
N ALA A 74 -14.92 9.33 0.95
CA ALA A 74 -14.69 7.90 1.17
C ALA A 74 -14.82 7.09 -0.14
N GLU A 75 -15.86 7.33 -0.93
CA GLU A 75 -16.06 6.72 -2.24
C GLU A 75 -14.92 7.07 -3.21
N ALA A 76 -14.46 8.31 -3.20
CA ALA A 76 -13.30 8.73 -3.98
C ALA A 76 -12.04 7.92 -3.62
N VAL A 77 -11.76 7.72 -2.32
CA VAL A 77 -10.65 6.87 -1.86
C VAL A 77 -10.82 5.42 -2.34
N MET A 78 -12.03 4.87 -2.25
CA MET A 78 -12.33 3.51 -2.71
C MET A 78 -12.11 3.35 -4.23
N GLY A 79 -12.41 4.39 -5.00
CA GLY A 79 -12.21 4.47 -6.45
C GLY A 79 -10.73 4.55 -6.87
N MET A 80 -9.82 4.96 -5.98
CA MET A 80 -8.38 5.00 -6.27
C MET A 80 -7.76 3.63 -6.57
N LYS A 81 -8.46 2.52 -6.26
CA LYS A 81 -7.97 1.12 -6.44
C LYS A 81 -7.50 0.88 -7.87
N GLU A 82 -8.25 1.34 -8.86
CA GLU A 82 -7.92 1.14 -10.26
C GLU A 82 -6.65 1.90 -10.67
N GLU A 83 -6.51 3.16 -10.25
CA GLU A 83 -5.34 3.98 -10.56
C GLU A 83 -4.07 3.42 -9.91
N ILE A 84 -4.17 3.00 -8.65
CA ILE A 84 -3.07 2.40 -7.88
C ILE A 84 -2.61 1.08 -8.52
N ASN A 85 -3.55 0.18 -8.83
CA ASN A 85 -3.25 -1.08 -9.50
C ASN A 85 -2.63 -0.86 -10.89
N ARG A 86 -3.16 0.09 -11.67
CA ARG A 86 -2.59 0.45 -12.98
C ARG A 86 -1.18 1.01 -12.86
N THR A 87 -0.90 1.80 -11.83
CA THR A 87 0.44 2.35 -11.57
C THR A 87 1.40 1.22 -11.20
N GLU A 88 1.01 0.31 -10.30
CA GLU A 88 1.82 -0.86 -9.94
C GLU A 88 2.16 -1.73 -11.16
N VAL A 89 1.14 -2.12 -11.96
CA VAL A 89 1.34 -2.95 -13.16
C VAL A 89 2.33 -2.31 -14.13
N ARG A 90 2.24 -0.99 -14.32
CA ARG A 90 3.17 -0.23 -15.17
C ARG A 90 4.60 -0.30 -14.63
N ILE A 91 4.79 -0.12 -13.33
CA ILE A 91 6.11 -0.17 -12.70
C ILE A 91 6.68 -1.59 -12.84
N ARG A 92 5.91 -2.63 -12.53
CA ARG A 92 6.35 -4.03 -12.68
C ARG A 92 6.74 -4.37 -14.13
N ALA A 93 5.92 -3.99 -15.10
CA ALA A 93 6.22 -4.24 -16.52
C ALA A 93 7.49 -3.52 -16.99
N TRP A 94 7.67 -2.25 -16.60
CA TRP A 94 8.88 -1.50 -16.90
C TRP A 94 10.13 -2.14 -16.29
N LYS A 95 10.01 -2.64 -15.06
CA LYS A 95 11.11 -3.30 -14.36
C LYS A 95 11.47 -4.66 -14.95
N ALA A 96 10.48 -5.48 -15.25
CA ALA A 96 10.68 -6.79 -15.87
C ALA A 96 11.46 -6.67 -17.18
N ARG A 97 11.12 -5.67 -18.00
CA ARG A 97 11.84 -5.36 -19.25
C ARG A 97 13.31 -5.02 -18.99
N ARG A 98 13.61 -4.15 -18.01
CA ARG A 98 14.99 -3.74 -17.68
C ARG A 98 15.83 -4.88 -17.08
N LEU A 99 15.20 -5.83 -16.40
CA LEU A 99 15.90 -6.99 -15.85
C LEU A 99 16.37 -7.95 -16.97
N GLN A 100 15.56 -8.11 -18.02
CA GLN A 100 15.90 -8.93 -19.19
C GLN A 100 17.10 -8.38 -19.99
N GLU A 101 17.35 -7.07 -19.94
CA GLU A 101 18.44 -6.42 -20.67
C GLU A 101 19.83 -6.73 -20.07
N THR A 102 19.92 -7.02 -18.77
CA THR A 102 21.17 -7.46 -18.13
C THR A 102 20.87 -8.09 -16.78
N LEU A 103 21.03 -9.41 -16.68
CA LEU A 103 20.84 -10.15 -15.43
C LEU A 103 22.13 -10.11 -14.60
N THR A 104 22.10 -9.44 -13.44
CA THR A 104 23.16 -9.55 -12.43
C THR A 104 22.54 -9.76 -11.05
N PRO A 105 23.22 -10.42 -10.11
CA PRO A 105 22.71 -10.62 -8.75
C PRO A 105 22.28 -9.30 -8.08
N GLU A 106 23.04 -8.23 -8.27
CA GLU A 106 22.76 -6.91 -7.68
C GLU A 106 21.49 -6.28 -8.26
N LYS A 107 21.28 -6.43 -9.57
CA LYS A 107 20.06 -5.95 -10.25
C LYS A 107 18.83 -6.74 -9.82
N ILE A 108 18.96 -8.06 -9.64
CA ILE A 108 17.89 -8.91 -9.12
C ILE A 108 17.53 -8.46 -7.69
N ALA A 109 18.53 -8.32 -6.81
CA ALA A 109 18.31 -7.89 -5.43
C ALA A 109 17.66 -6.50 -5.34
N SER A 110 18.12 -5.55 -6.17
CA SER A 110 17.51 -4.22 -6.25
C SER A 110 16.07 -4.27 -6.77
N TYR A 111 15.77 -5.14 -7.74
CA TYR A 111 14.41 -5.34 -8.24
C TYR A 111 13.49 -5.92 -7.17
N THR A 112 13.93 -6.95 -6.45
CA THR A 112 13.18 -7.56 -5.35
C THR A 112 12.80 -6.51 -4.29
N MET A 113 13.77 -5.74 -3.79
CA MET A 113 13.50 -4.67 -2.81
C MET A 113 12.48 -3.63 -3.31
N GLN A 114 12.48 -3.32 -4.60
CA GLN A 114 11.50 -2.39 -5.19
C GLN A 114 10.11 -3.01 -5.28
N VAL A 115 10.01 -4.29 -5.66
CA VAL A 115 8.75 -5.03 -5.65
C VAL A 115 8.18 -5.11 -4.24
N ASP A 116 9.00 -5.44 -3.25
CA ASP A 116 8.59 -5.49 -1.85
C ASP A 116 8.08 -4.12 -1.37
N THR A 117 8.74 -3.04 -1.80
CA THR A 117 8.28 -1.67 -1.52
C THR A 117 6.90 -1.40 -2.13
N LEU A 118 6.67 -1.79 -3.39
CA LEU A 118 5.38 -1.62 -4.06
C LEU A 118 4.25 -2.38 -3.34
N GLU A 119 4.53 -3.61 -2.91
CA GLU A 119 3.56 -4.46 -2.22
C GLU A 119 3.18 -3.89 -0.86
N ASN A 120 4.17 -3.39 -0.11
CA ASN A 120 3.91 -2.72 1.17
C ASN A 120 3.11 -1.42 0.98
N LEU A 121 3.37 -0.63 -0.07
CA LEU A 121 2.55 0.53 -0.40
C LEU A 121 1.09 0.15 -0.72
N LYS A 122 0.87 -0.96 -1.43
CA LYS A 122 -0.48 -1.46 -1.69
C LYS A 122 -1.19 -1.94 -0.42
N ARG A 123 -0.46 -2.57 0.51
CA ARG A 123 -1.01 -2.95 1.82
C ARG A 123 -1.44 -1.72 2.61
N ILE A 124 -0.66 -0.64 2.59
CA ILE A 124 -1.06 0.63 3.21
C ILE A 124 -2.35 1.17 2.56
N TYR A 125 -2.44 1.16 1.23
CA TYR A 125 -3.67 1.56 0.55
C TYR A 125 -4.88 0.68 0.91
N TYR A 126 -4.68 -0.63 1.05
CA TYR A 126 -5.72 -1.56 1.47
C TYR A 126 -6.31 -1.13 2.82
N HIS A 127 -5.48 -0.85 3.83
CA HIS A 127 -5.92 -0.37 5.13
C HIS A 127 -6.57 1.02 5.06
N ALA A 128 -6.00 1.95 4.29
CA ALA A 128 -6.62 3.27 4.05
C ALA A 128 -8.02 3.14 3.42
N LYS A 129 -8.19 2.24 2.46
CA LYS A 129 -9.50 1.96 1.85
C LYS A 129 -10.48 1.37 2.87
N ARG A 130 -10.04 0.54 3.81
CA ARG A 130 -10.90 -0.01 4.87
C ARG A 130 -11.35 1.08 5.84
N VAL A 131 -10.50 2.05 6.17
CA VAL A 131 -10.92 3.24 6.92
C VAL A 131 -12.02 4.01 6.17
N ALA A 132 -11.86 4.24 4.87
CA ALA A 132 -12.89 4.90 4.06
C ALA A 132 -14.22 4.11 4.05
N LYS A 133 -14.17 2.77 3.96
CA LYS A 133 -15.36 1.91 3.98
C LYS A 133 -16.20 2.03 5.25
N LEU A 134 -15.59 2.37 6.40
CA LEU A 134 -16.33 2.60 7.65
C LEU A 134 -17.34 3.75 7.53
N VAL A 135 -17.07 4.72 6.65
CA VAL A 135 -17.93 5.90 6.44
C VAL A 135 -19.17 5.56 5.60
N VAL A 136 -19.01 4.69 4.59
CA VAL A 136 -20.06 4.42 3.59
C VAL A 136 -21.04 3.33 4.01
N ARG A 137 -20.87 2.75 5.22
CA ARG A 137 -21.74 1.72 5.81
C ARG A 137 -22.14 0.62 4.81
N GLU A 138 -21.20 -0.22 4.41
CA GLU A 138 -21.58 -1.56 3.95
C GLU A 138 -21.97 -2.38 5.20
N ASP A 139 -23.25 -2.72 5.36
CA ASP A 139 -23.74 -3.71 6.32
C ASP A 139 -22.99 -5.04 6.09
N GLY A 140 -21.85 -5.21 6.77
CA GLY A 140 -20.94 -6.31 6.46
C GLY A 140 -19.64 -6.31 7.24
N ALA A 141 -19.58 -5.63 8.40
CA ALA A 141 -18.42 -5.61 9.31
C ALA A 141 -17.87 -7.02 9.68
N ALA A 142 -18.64 -8.08 9.44
CA ALA A 142 -18.29 -9.46 9.75
C ALA A 142 -17.78 -10.31 8.55
N ASP A 143 -17.91 -9.86 7.30
CA ASP A 143 -17.55 -10.66 6.11
C ASP A 143 -16.12 -10.41 5.57
N TRP A 144 -15.37 -9.52 6.23
CA TRP A 144 -14.07 -9.02 5.73
C TRP A 144 -12.91 -10.02 5.73
N VAL A 145 -13.11 -11.25 6.19
CA VAL A 145 -12.04 -12.27 6.23
C VAL A 145 -11.88 -12.99 4.88
N GLN A 146 -12.85 -12.92 3.96
CA GLN A 146 -12.83 -13.75 2.74
C GLN A 146 -13.08 -13.04 1.39
N ALA A 147 -13.36 -11.74 1.34
CA ALA A 147 -13.89 -11.11 0.12
C ALA A 147 -12.91 -10.27 -0.73
N ASP A 148 -11.64 -10.10 -0.35
CA ASP A 148 -10.63 -9.42 -1.20
C ASP A 148 -9.39 -10.30 -1.36
N ASP A 149 -9.54 -11.41 -2.08
CA ASP A 149 -8.46 -12.30 -2.59
C ASP A 149 -7.48 -11.58 -3.57
N GLY A 150 -7.39 -10.25 -3.51
CA GLY A 150 -6.53 -9.43 -4.34
C GLY A 150 -5.16 -9.11 -3.72
N MET A 151 -4.88 -9.58 -2.50
CA MET A 151 -3.53 -9.57 -1.95
C MET A 151 -2.77 -10.78 -2.54
N PRO A 152 -1.74 -10.57 -3.39
CA PRO A 152 -0.82 -11.67 -3.66
C PRO A 152 -0.22 -12.09 -2.31
N ALA A 153 -0.37 -13.36 -1.95
CA ALA A 153 0.32 -13.93 -0.81
C ALA A 153 1.81 -13.61 -0.97
N VAL A 154 2.41 -13.04 0.09
CA VAL A 154 3.86 -12.87 0.16
C VAL A 154 4.45 -14.27 -0.03
N ALA A 155 5.10 -14.49 -1.16
CA ALA A 155 5.94 -15.65 -1.33
C ALA A 155 7.11 -15.46 -0.37
N VAL A 156 7.04 -16.12 0.79
CA VAL A 156 8.18 -16.28 1.67
C VAL A 156 9.19 -17.08 0.86
N ALA A 157 10.24 -16.40 0.40
CA ALA A 157 11.35 -17.07 -0.27
C ALA A 157 12.14 -17.81 0.81
N ASP A 158 12.01 -19.14 0.82
CA ASP A 158 12.97 -20.06 1.42
C ASP A 158 14.27 -20.10 0.59
#